data_AF-A0A2V9XPU1-F1
#
_entry.id   AF-A0A2V9XPU1-F1
#
_cell.length_a   1.000
_cell.length_b   1.000
_cell.length_c   1.000
_cell.angle_alpha   90.00
_cell.angle_beta   90.00
_cell.angle_gamma   90.00
#
_symmetry.space_group_name_H-M   'P 1'
#
loop_
_entity.id
_entity.type
_entity.pdbx_description
1 polymer ?
#
loop_
_entity_poly.entity_id
_entity_poly.type
_entity_poly.pdbx_seq_one_letter_code
_entity_poly.pdbx_strand_id
1 'polypeptide(L)'
;MENWKRAVVAGSVGTSAILFLKGRRPAGVLMAGVGLAVLASEYPEKFEQIREELPNYVDRGTEFLGLVSRVGTRLAKVAESRGREVWEELTSGV
;
A
#
# COMPACT_ATOMS: atom_id res chain seq x y z
N MET A 1 -20.77 18.31 -5.68
CA MET A 1 -20.01 17.11 -5.29
C MET A 1 -20.88 16.29 -4.36
N GLU A 2 -21.36 15.13 -4.80
CA GLU A 2 -22.36 14.34 -4.08
C GLU A 2 -21.81 13.81 -2.73
N ASN A 3 -22.58 13.96 -1.66
CA ASN A 3 -22.17 13.64 -0.28
C ASN A 3 -21.72 12.18 -0.08
N TRP A 4 -22.22 11.25 -0.89
CA TRP A 4 -21.87 9.83 -0.81
C TRP A 4 -20.43 9.55 -1.26
N LYS A 5 -19.93 10.23 -2.31
CA LYS A 5 -18.51 10.16 -2.73
C LYS A 5 -17.58 10.60 -1.60
N ARG A 6 -17.99 11.61 -0.84
CA ARG A 6 -17.24 12.11 0.31
C ARG A 6 -17.23 11.10 1.46
N ALA A 7 -18.34 10.42 1.71
CA ALA A 7 -18.44 9.37 2.71
C ALA A 7 -17.59 8.13 2.35
N VAL A 8 -17.58 7.71 1.08
CA VAL A 8 -16.75 6.61 0.60
C VAL A 8 -15.26 6.93 0.67
N VAL A 9 -14.86 8.15 0.26
CA VAL A 9 -13.46 8.58 0.35
C VAL A 9 -13.02 8.72 1.81
N ALA A 10 -13.84 9.34 2.67
CA ALA A 10 -13.54 9.46 4.09
C ALA A 10 -13.50 8.10 4.81
N GLY A 11 -14.41 7.18 4.47
CA GLY A 11 -14.44 5.81 4.99
C GLY A 11 -13.23 5.00 4.57
N SER A 12 -12.82 5.10 3.30
CA SER A 12 -11.65 4.43 2.75
C SER A 12 -10.35 4.93 3.39
N VAL A 13 -10.19 6.24 3.52
CA VAL A 13 -8.99 6.86 4.11
C VAL A 13 -8.91 6.53 5.61
N GLY A 14 -10.02 6.65 6.35
CA GLY A 14 -10.06 6.34 7.78
C GLY A 14 -9.80 4.86 8.07
N THR A 15 -10.41 3.97 7.30
CA THR A 15 -10.24 2.51 7.45
C THR A 15 -8.81 2.09 7.09
N SER A 16 -8.25 2.64 6.01
CA SER A 16 -6.87 2.38 5.60
C SER A 16 -5.88 2.84 6.66
N ALA A 17 -6.04 4.05 7.23
CA ALA A 17 -5.20 4.55 8.32
C ALA A 17 -5.25 3.65 9.58
N ILE A 18 -6.44 3.21 9.98
CA ILE A 18 -6.63 2.34 11.14
C ILE A 18 -6.00 0.96 10.92
N LEU A 19 -6.15 0.38 9.73
CA LEU A 19 -5.59 -0.93 9.39
C LEU A 19 -4.07 -0.90 9.25
N PHE A 20 -3.54 0.20 8.71
CA PHE A 20 -2.10 0.42 8.58
C PHE A 20 -1.45 0.58 9.97
N LEU A 21 -2.06 1.36 10.87
CA LEU A 21 -1.61 1.50 12.27
C LEU A 21 -1.61 0.17 13.04
N LYS A 22 -2.45 -0.79 12.63
CA LYS A 22 -2.59 -2.10 13.31
C LYS A 22 -1.68 -3.19 12.74
N GLY A 23 -0.86 -2.90 11.72
CA GLY A 23 0.10 -3.84 11.12
C GLY A 23 -0.51 -5.02 10.36
N ARG A 24 -1.83 -5.03 10.15
CA ARG A 24 -2.58 -6.18 9.59
C ARG A 24 -2.82 -6.04 8.09
N ARG A 25 -1.75 -6.26 7.32
CA ARG A 25 -1.77 -6.42 5.86
C ARG A 25 -2.95 -7.28 5.33
N PRO A 26 -3.28 -8.46 5.89
CA PRO A 26 -4.41 -9.27 5.38
C PRO A 26 -5.78 -8.59 5.56
N ALA A 27 -5.96 -7.78 6.59
CA ALA A 27 -7.22 -7.05 6.80
C ALA A 27 -7.38 -5.89 5.79
N GLY A 28 -6.28 -5.30 5.32
CA GLY A 28 -6.30 -4.34 4.22
C GLY A 28 -6.78 -4.99 2.91
N VAL A 29 -6.29 -6.19 2.59
CA VAL A 29 -6.74 -6.96 1.42
C VAL A 29 -8.22 -7.34 1.53
N LEU A 30 -8.67 -7.77 2.72
CA LEU A 30 -10.08 -8.08 2.96
C LEU A 30 -10.99 -6.85 2.78
N MET A 31 -10.63 -5.70 3.34
CA MET A 31 -11.40 -4.46 3.17
C MET A 31 -11.45 -4.00 1.72
N ALA A 32 -10.34 -4.11 0.99
CA ALA A 32 -10.31 -3.83 -0.44
C ALA A 32 -11.26 -4.76 -1.22
N GLY A 33 -11.26 -6.06 -0.90
CA GLY A 33 -12.18 -7.04 -1.49
C GLY A 33 -13.65 -6.73 -1.22
N VAL A 34 -13.98 -6.37 0.03
CA VAL A 34 -15.36 -5.97 0.40
C VAL A 34 -15.78 -4.69 -0.34
N GLY A 35 -14.91 -3.69 -0.42
CA GLY A 35 -15.18 -2.44 -1.14
C GLY A 35 -15.44 -2.67 -2.64
N LEU A 36 -14.65 -3.55 -3.27
CA LEU A 36 -14.85 -3.94 -4.68
C LEU A 36 -16.17 -4.71 -4.88
N ALA A 37 -16.53 -5.61 -3.97
CA ALA A 37 -17.78 -6.36 -4.05
C ALA A 37 -19.01 -5.45 -3.93
N VAL A 38 -18.98 -4.48 -3.00
CA VAL A 38 -20.05 -3.48 -2.87
C VAL A 38 -20.14 -2.62 -4.12
N LEU A 39 -19.01 -2.16 -4.66
CA LEU A 39 -19.00 -1.34 -5.87
C LEU A 39 -19.54 -2.09 -7.09
N ALA A 40 -19.19 -3.37 -7.24
CA ALA A 40 -19.74 -4.23 -8.29
C ALA A 40 -21.25 -4.48 -8.13
N SER A 41 -21.76 -4.47 -6.90
CA SER A 41 -23.17 -4.73 -6.61
C SER A 41 -24.07 -3.50 -6.76
N GLU A 42 -23.61 -2.30 -6.36
CA GLU A 42 -24.44 -1.07 -6.39
C GLU A 42 -24.13 -0.15 -7.57
N TYR A 43 -22.93 -0.21 -8.13
CA TYR A 43 -22.48 0.70 -9.19
C TYR A 43 -21.76 -0.06 -10.32
N PRO A 44 -22.47 -0.91 -11.06
CA PRO A 44 -21.89 -1.78 -12.09
C PRO A 44 -21.14 -0.97 -13.17
N GLU A 45 -21.62 0.22 -13.54
CA GLU A 45 -20.96 1.07 -14.54
C GLU A 45 -19.62 1.62 -14.03
N LYS A 46 -19.50 1.83 -12.71
CA LYS A 46 -18.24 2.26 -12.08
C LYS A 46 -17.26 1.11 -11.95
N PHE A 47 -17.77 -0.09 -11.72
CA PHE A 47 -16.95 -1.30 -11.76
C PHE A 47 -16.41 -1.58 -13.17
N GLU A 48 -17.20 -1.38 -14.22
CA GLU A 48 -16.73 -1.48 -15.61
C GLU A 48 -15.61 -0.49 -15.93
N GLN A 49 -15.75 0.79 -15.56
CA GLN A 49 -14.66 1.76 -15.74
C GLN A 49 -13.36 1.35 -15.04
N ILE A 50 -13.47 0.84 -13.81
CA ILE A 50 -12.30 0.35 -13.08
C ILE A 50 -11.70 -0.88 -13.76
N ARG A 51 -12.53 -1.77 -14.31
CA ARG A 51 -12.08 -2.97 -15.05
C ARG A 51 -11.40 -2.61 -16.36
N GLU A 52 -11.89 -1.60 -17.07
CA GLU A 52 -11.28 -1.10 -18.31
C GLU A 52 -9.94 -0.41 -18.04
N GLU A 53 -9.83 0.35 -16.95
CA GLU A 53 -8.59 1.03 -16.57
C GLU A 53 -7.62 0.12 -15.78
N LEU A 54 -8.06 -1.06 -15.33
CA LEU A 54 -7.31 -2.01 -14.52
C LEU A 54 -5.91 -2.34 -15.07
N PRO A 55 -5.72 -2.58 -16.39
CA PRO A 55 -4.40 -2.78 -16.97
C PRO A 55 -3.45 -1.61 -16.72
N ASN A 56 -3.93 -0.37 -16.90
CA ASN A 56 -3.14 0.83 -16.65
C ASN A 56 -2.75 0.96 -15.17
N TYR A 57 -3.63 0.58 -14.24
CA TYR A 57 -3.29 0.58 -12.81
C TYR A 57 -2.24 -0.48 -12.45
N VAL A 58 -2.29 -1.65 -13.09
CA VAL A 58 -1.28 -2.72 -12.91
C VAL A 58 0.08 -2.29 -13.46
N ASP A 59 0.10 -1.67 -14.64
CA ASP A 59 1.33 -1.17 -15.26
C ASP A 59 1.98 -0.07 -14.41
N ARG A 60 1.20 0.89 -13.92
CA ARG A 60 1.71 1.92 -12.98
C ARG A 60 2.15 1.33 -11.64
N GLY A 61 1.43 0.31 -11.15
CA GLY A 61 1.76 -0.38 -9.91
C GLY A 61 3.11 -1.10 -9.98
N THR A 62 3.39 -1.77 -11.10
CA THR A 62 4.68 -2.45 -11.32
C THR A 62 5.84 -1.47 -11.48
N GLU A 63 5.64 -0.33 -12.15
CA GLU A 63 6.62 0.76 -12.20
C GLU A 63 6.94 1.32 -10.80
N PHE A 64 5.89 1.62 -10.02
CA PHE A 64 6.03 2.12 -8.66
C PHE A 64 6.72 1.11 -7.74
N LEU A 65 6.35 -0.18 -7.82
CA LEU A 65 7.02 -1.24 -7.08
C LEU A 65 8.50 -1.34 -7.45
N GLY A 66 8.85 -1.21 -8.74
CA GLY A 66 10.25 -1.16 -9.18
C GLY A 66 11.04 -0.01 -8.55
N LEU A 67 10.43 1.18 -8.47
CA LEU A 67 11.01 2.35 -7.78
C LEU A 67 11.20 2.08 -6.27
N VAL A 68 10.17 1.58 -5.60
CA VAL A 68 10.21 1.25 -4.16
C VAL A 68 11.26 0.19 -3.88
N SER A 69 11.34 -0.87 -4.69
CA SER A 69 12.37 -1.90 -4.56
C SER A 69 13.77 -1.31 -4.69
N ARG A 70 14.01 -0.44 -5.69
CA ARG A 70 15.33 0.18 -5.91
C ARG A 70 15.73 1.09 -4.75
N VAL A 71 14.81 1.89 -4.22
CA VAL A 71 15.05 2.73 -3.04
C VAL A 71 15.30 1.86 -1.80
N GLY A 72 14.48 0.82 -1.62
CA GLY A 72 14.62 -0.15 -0.54
C GLY A 72 15.98 -0.85 -0.55
N THR A 73 16.47 -1.27 -1.73
CA THR A 73 17.81 -1.88 -1.85
C THR A 73 18.93 -0.91 -1.46
N ARG A 74 18.79 0.38 -1.81
CA ARG A 74 19.78 1.41 -1.40
C ARG A 74 19.75 1.65 0.11
N LEU A 75 18.55 1.76 0.69
CA LEU A 75 18.39 1.91 2.14
C LEU A 75 18.92 0.68 2.89
N ALA A 76 18.65 -0.53 2.40
CA ALA A 76 19.16 -1.78 2.97
C ALA A 76 20.69 -1.82 2.92
N LYS A 77 21.32 -1.46 1.79
CA LYS A 77 22.78 -1.38 1.68
C LYS A 77 23.41 -0.37 2.65
N VAL A 78 22.80 0.81 2.80
CA VAL A 78 23.28 1.85 3.74
C VAL A 78 23.07 1.43 5.20
N ALA A 79 21.97 0.74 5.49
CA ALA A 79 21.70 0.19 6.82
C ALA A 79 22.64 -0.97 7.15
N GLU A 80 23.03 -1.79 6.17
CA GLU A 80 23.97 -2.88 6.36
C GLU A 80 25.40 -2.37 6.61
N SER A 81 25.86 -1.34 5.89
CA SER A 81 27.18 -0.75 6.12
C SER A 81 27.25 0.00 7.46
N ARG A 82 26.23 0.79 7.81
CA ARG A 82 26.15 1.41 9.15
C ARG A 82 25.93 0.39 10.27
N GLY A 83 25.19 -0.68 9.99
CA GLY A 83 24.92 -1.74 10.95
C GLY A 83 26.17 -2.54 11.29
N ARG A 84 27.02 -2.85 10.30
CA ARG A 84 28.31 -3.51 10.55
C ARG A 84 29.26 -2.67 11.38
N GLU A 85 29.35 -1.37 11.09
CA GLU A 85 30.20 -0.42 11.84
C GLU A 85 29.79 -0.35 13.32
N VAL A 86 28.49 -0.24 13.60
CA VAL A 86 27.95 -0.28 14.98
C VAL A 86 28.15 -1.65 15.63
N TRP A 87 28.11 -2.75 14.87
CA TRP A 87 28.30 -4.10 15.40
C TRP A 87 29.76 -4.42 15.72
N GLU A 88 30.70 -3.92 14.92
CA GLU A 88 32.13 -3.95 15.20
C GLU A 88 32.48 -3.09 16.40
N GLU A 89 31.88 -1.90 16.56
CA GLU A 89 32.09 -1.03 17.72
C GLU A 89 31.58 -1.67 19.03
N LEU A 90 30.44 -2.38 18.99
CA LEU A 90 29.88 -3.08 20.15
C LEU A 90 30.65 -4.36 20.53
N THR A 91 31.28 -5.03 19.57
CA THR A 91 32.04 -6.28 19.81
C THR A 91 33.52 -6.05 20.07
N SER A 92 34.08 -4.90 19.67
CA SER A 92 35.46 -4.49 19.98
C SER A 92 35.60 -3.73 21.32
N GLY A 93 34.48 -3.32 21.93
CA GLY A 93 34.42 -2.71 23.26
C GLY A 93 34.28 -3.68 24.44
N VAL A 94 34.39 -5.00 24.20
CA VAL A 94 34.46 -6.07 25.23
C VAL A 94 35.84 -6.70 25.20
#